data_AF-A0A673GQ05-F1
#
_entry.id   AF-A0A673GQ05-F1
#
_cell.length_a   1.000
_cell.length_b   1.000
_cell.length_c   1.000
_cell.angle_alpha   90.00
_cell.angle_beta   90.00
_cell.angle_gamma   90.00
#
_symmetry.space_group_name_H-M   'P 1'
#
loop_
_entity.id
_entity.type
_entity.pdbx_description
1 polymer ?
#
loop_
_entity_poly.entity_id
_entity_poly.type
_entity_poly.pdbx_seq_one_letter_code
_entity_poly.pdbx_strand_id
1 'polypeptide(L)'
;MDQVQPHIKISDWYAPCFDCGSEYQICVQLLDQKKTPIKTFQPEKVIFPFRNSQPWCETSHVFKNYGPGVRFIRFTHGGNDTQFWAGHYGIRVTNSSVVIYPADESFSLTNRNLLKNPVAQEGLKGWEIVANGGDRWVTEGNKTTFPVTKCFVTSCGLCLKEQLIDLKKEGYGDALMDQQQPHIKISDWYTTLSDCGSEYQICVELLDEKRKPISTFQPEKVFFQKGTIYPWRQVCRIILTVQLFPCNCQSLTVPVFVLVYFRCSTSLGIMDLEFGLSVSLTVGRIQNFRKANMEYRSLIVVWRSV
;
A
#
# COMPACT_ATOMS: atom_id res chain seq x y z
N MET A 1 10.99 13.98 21.01
CA MET A 1 9.55 13.89 21.38
C MET A 1 9.28 14.56 22.73
N ASP A 2 10.08 15.55 23.14
CA ASP A 2 9.98 16.07 24.53
C ASP A 2 9.16 17.36 24.59
N GLN A 3 9.21 18.17 23.52
CA GLN A 3 8.40 19.38 23.36
C GLN A 3 7.18 19.15 22.47
N VAL A 4 7.34 18.37 21.40
CA VAL A 4 6.25 17.90 20.54
C VAL A 4 6.13 16.38 20.69
N GLN A 5 4.92 15.92 21.03
CA GLN A 5 4.60 14.51 21.25
C GLN A 5 3.72 13.99 20.09
N PRO A 6 4.32 13.60 18.96
CA PRO A 6 3.57 13.08 17.81
C PRO A 6 2.74 11.85 18.22
N HIS A 7 1.60 11.62 17.57
CA HIS A 7 0.84 10.41 17.81
C HIS A 7 1.59 9.19 17.24
N ILE A 8 1.66 8.11 18.01
CA ILE A 8 2.29 6.85 17.57
C ILE A 8 1.20 5.81 17.40
N LYS A 9 0.83 5.51 16.15
CA LYS A 9 -0.10 4.43 15.84
C LYS A 9 0.65 3.13 15.69
N ILE A 10 0.13 2.08 16.29
CA ILE A 10 0.54 0.71 16.05
C ILE A 10 -0.63 -0.10 15.50
N SER A 11 -0.31 -1.09 14.68
CA SER A 11 -1.28 -2.08 14.20
C SER A 11 -0.61 -3.43 14.03
N ASP A 12 -1.39 -4.50 14.13
CA ASP A 12 -0.96 -5.87 13.87
C ASP A 12 -2.15 -6.70 13.40
N TRP A 13 -1.91 -7.67 12.50
CA TRP A 13 -2.94 -8.56 12.00
C TRP A 13 -2.68 -9.98 12.47
N TYR A 14 -3.73 -10.67 12.92
CA TYR A 14 -3.62 -12.04 13.44
C TYR A 14 -4.80 -12.92 13.02
N ALA A 15 -4.58 -14.22 12.88
CA ALA A 15 -5.62 -15.20 12.56
C ALA A 15 -5.35 -16.56 13.23
N PRO A 16 -6.40 -17.27 13.68
CA PRO A 16 -6.24 -18.61 14.26
C PRO A 16 -5.79 -19.63 13.21
N CYS A 17 -5.18 -20.73 13.67
CA CYS A 17 -5.10 -21.95 12.89
C CYS A 17 -6.48 -22.65 12.91
N PHE A 18 -6.94 -23.22 11.80
CA PHE A 18 -8.23 -23.92 11.80
C PHE A 18 -8.13 -25.23 12.61
N ASP A 19 -7.05 -25.97 12.42
CA ASP A 19 -6.87 -27.32 12.98
C ASP A 19 -6.30 -27.33 14.40
N CYS A 20 -6.14 -26.16 15.04
CA CYS A 20 -5.68 -26.07 16.43
C CYS A 20 -6.24 -24.82 17.12
N GLY A 21 -6.55 -24.92 18.40
CA GLY A 21 -6.80 -23.73 19.20
C GLY A 21 -5.52 -22.91 19.31
N SER A 22 -5.65 -21.58 19.39
CA SER A 22 -4.47 -20.69 19.44
C SER A 22 -4.73 -19.48 20.31
N GLU A 23 -3.66 -18.94 20.88
CA GLU A 23 -3.66 -17.72 21.67
C GLU A 23 -2.88 -16.64 20.93
N TYR A 24 -3.39 -15.41 20.93
CA TYR A 24 -2.70 -14.22 20.45
C TYR A 24 -2.42 -13.24 21.59
N GLN A 25 -1.22 -12.67 21.60
CA GLN A 25 -0.81 -11.61 22.51
C GLN A 25 0.03 -10.56 21.78
N ILE A 26 -0.20 -9.29 22.14
CA ILE A 26 0.64 -8.15 21.75
C ILE A 26 0.98 -7.31 22.97
N CYS A 27 2.20 -6.78 23.02
CA CYS A 27 2.67 -5.81 24.00
C CYS A 27 3.57 -4.79 23.29
N VAL A 28 3.17 -3.52 23.34
CA VAL A 28 3.94 -2.41 22.78
C VAL A 28 4.29 -1.44 23.90
N GLN A 29 5.57 -1.11 24.04
CA GLN A 29 6.08 -0.22 25.08
C GLN A 29 6.83 0.95 24.45
N LEU A 30 6.49 2.17 24.86
CA LEU A 30 7.29 3.37 24.62
C LEU A 30 8.32 3.48 25.73
N LEU A 31 9.61 3.54 25.40
CA LEU A 31 10.70 3.47 26.35
C LEU A 31 11.56 4.74 26.34
N ASP A 32 12.14 5.07 27.50
CA ASP A 32 13.09 6.16 27.67
C ASP A 32 14.52 5.82 27.16
N GLN A 33 15.46 6.76 27.30
CA GLN A 33 16.87 6.56 26.92
C GLN A 33 17.54 5.34 27.62
N LYS A 34 17.08 4.99 28.82
CA LYS A 34 17.57 3.84 29.61
C LYS A 34 16.80 2.55 29.29
N LYS A 35 15.89 2.58 28.29
CA LYS A 35 14.98 1.49 27.90
C LYS A 35 13.95 1.13 28.99
N THR A 36 13.64 2.07 29.87
CA THR A 36 12.59 1.94 30.88
C THR A 36 11.22 2.26 30.26
N PRO A 37 10.17 1.46 30.49
CA PRO A 37 8.85 1.75 29.97
C PRO A 37 8.24 3.05 30.52
N ILE A 38 7.86 3.96 29.62
CA ILE A 38 7.09 5.18 29.89
C ILE A 38 5.60 4.88 29.73
N LYS A 39 5.22 4.21 28.65
CA LYS A 39 3.82 3.82 28.37
C LYS A 39 3.79 2.41 27.78
N THR A 40 2.78 1.64 28.17
CA THR A 40 2.58 0.26 27.70
C THR A 40 1.16 0.10 27.18
N PHE A 41 1.04 -0.50 26.00
CA PHE A 41 -0.20 -1.05 25.46
C PHE A 41 -0.07 -2.57 25.48
N GLN A 42 -0.92 -3.23 26.26
CA GLN A 42 -0.96 -4.68 26.38
C GLN A 42 -2.40 -5.10 26.66
N PRO A 43 -3.21 -5.34 25.61
CA PRO A 43 -4.57 -5.83 25.80
C PRO A 43 -4.56 -7.26 26.34
N GLU A 44 -5.74 -7.73 26.77
CA GLU A 44 -5.92 -9.13 27.14
C GLU A 44 -5.63 -10.07 25.96
N LYS A 45 -5.15 -11.27 26.31
CA LYS A 45 -4.85 -12.32 25.34
C LYS A 45 -6.14 -12.75 24.64
N VAL A 46 -6.08 -12.93 23.33
CA VAL A 46 -7.22 -13.41 22.55
C VAL A 46 -7.08 -14.91 22.37
N ILE A 47 -8.08 -15.67 22.81
CA ILE A 47 -8.07 -17.13 22.74
C ILE A 47 -9.07 -17.58 21.66
N PHE A 48 -8.59 -18.40 20.74
CA PHE A 48 -9.38 -19.02 19.69
C PHE A 48 -9.54 -20.52 19.96
N PRO A 49 -10.77 -21.05 19.99
CA PRO A 49 -11.00 -22.49 20.12
C PRO A 49 -10.56 -23.26 18.87
N PHE A 50 -10.47 -24.58 18.99
CA PHE A 50 -10.26 -25.51 17.87
C PHE A 50 -11.38 -25.40 16.81
N ARG A 51 -11.05 -25.64 15.54
CA ARG A 51 -11.95 -25.50 14.38
C ARG A 51 -12.55 -24.11 14.25
N ASN A 52 -11.70 -23.10 14.46
CA ASN A 52 -12.08 -21.71 14.32
C ASN A 52 -11.65 -21.17 12.95
N SER A 53 -12.62 -20.77 12.15
CA SER A 53 -12.45 -20.19 10.81
C SER A 53 -12.60 -18.66 10.80
N GLN A 54 -12.43 -18.00 11.95
CA GLN A 54 -12.47 -16.55 12.03
C GLN A 54 -11.48 -15.95 11.03
N PRO A 55 -11.89 -14.90 10.30
CA PRO A 55 -11.00 -14.20 9.38
C PRO A 55 -9.87 -13.51 10.16
N TRP A 56 -8.86 -13.01 9.45
CA TRP A 56 -7.83 -12.19 10.10
C TRP A 56 -8.46 -11.00 10.82
N CYS A 57 -7.99 -10.75 12.04
CA CYS A 57 -8.38 -9.63 12.87
C CYS A 57 -7.25 -8.60 12.90
N GLU A 58 -7.59 -7.32 12.92
CA GLU A 58 -6.64 -6.24 13.18
C GLU A 58 -6.75 -5.80 14.65
N THR A 59 -5.61 -5.70 15.33
CA THR A 59 -5.50 -4.92 16.56
C THR A 59 -4.76 -3.63 16.27
N SER A 60 -5.23 -2.50 16.79
CA SER A 60 -4.55 -1.22 16.63
C SER A 60 -4.66 -0.35 17.87
N HIS A 61 -3.65 0.49 18.08
CA HIS A 61 -3.62 1.43 19.20
C HIS A 61 -2.91 2.71 18.80
N VAL A 62 -3.28 3.84 19.42
CA VAL A 62 -2.61 5.12 19.20
C VAL A 62 -2.17 5.67 20.54
N PHE A 63 -0.86 5.76 20.74
CA PHE A 63 -0.30 6.47 21.87
C PHE A 63 -0.42 7.97 21.63
N LYS A 64 -1.05 8.65 22.59
CA LYS A 64 -1.17 10.12 22.65
C LYS A 64 -0.73 10.58 24.03
N ASN A 65 -0.21 11.80 24.12
CA ASN A 65 0.13 12.45 25.40
C ASN A 65 0.92 11.53 26.35
N TYR A 66 1.88 10.79 25.80
CA TYR A 66 2.62 9.74 26.53
C TYR A 66 3.75 10.29 27.40
N GLY A 67 3.98 11.60 27.40
CA GLY A 67 5.01 12.27 28.17
C GLY A 67 6.33 12.42 27.40
N PRO A 68 7.22 13.33 27.86
CA PRO A 68 8.54 13.50 27.25
C PRO A 68 9.43 12.28 27.51
N GLY A 69 10.52 12.18 26.76
CA GLY A 69 11.59 11.22 27.02
C GLY A 69 11.50 9.91 26.23
N VAL A 70 10.46 9.70 25.42
CA VAL A 70 10.40 8.52 24.53
C VAL A 70 11.55 8.53 23.52
N ARG A 71 12.30 7.43 23.46
CA ARG A 71 13.47 7.21 22.59
C ARG A 71 13.44 5.88 21.86
N PHE A 72 12.77 4.87 22.43
CA PHE A 72 12.64 3.57 21.80
C PHE A 72 11.20 3.08 21.84
N ILE A 73 10.86 2.19 20.91
CA ILE A 73 9.60 1.46 20.90
C ILE A 73 9.96 -0.02 20.94
N ARG A 74 9.45 -0.74 21.94
CA ARG A 74 9.52 -2.21 21.99
C ARG A 74 8.18 -2.74 21.53
N PHE A 75 8.18 -3.50 20.44
CA PHE A 75 7.00 -4.13 19.87
C PHE A 75 7.18 -5.64 19.98
N THR A 76 6.33 -6.28 20.78
CA THR A 76 6.32 -7.74 20.98
C THR A 76 4.95 -8.26 20.63
N HIS A 77 4.88 -9.29 19.79
CA HIS A 77 3.64 -9.96 19.44
C HIS A 77 3.87 -11.46 19.25
N GLY A 78 2.80 -12.23 19.17
CA GLY A 78 2.85 -13.66 18.88
C GLY A 78 1.85 -14.41 19.73
N GLY A 79 2.16 -15.66 20.01
CA GLY A 79 1.35 -16.49 20.88
C GLY A 79 1.62 -17.97 20.64
N ASN A 80 0.78 -18.82 21.21
CA ASN A 80 1.01 -20.25 21.27
C ASN A 80 -0.19 -21.00 20.68
N ASP A 81 0.04 -22.23 20.22
CA ASP A 81 -1.06 -23.17 20.05
C ASP A 81 -1.51 -23.68 21.43
N THR A 82 -2.79 -24.01 21.57
CA THR A 82 -3.34 -24.44 22.87
C THR A 82 -3.14 -25.94 23.13
N GLN A 83 -2.65 -26.69 22.14
CA GLN A 83 -2.47 -28.15 22.24
C GLN A 83 -0.99 -28.55 22.44
N PHE A 84 -0.07 -27.57 22.38
CA PHE A 84 1.38 -27.73 22.44
C PHE A 84 1.92 -28.75 21.44
N TRP A 85 1.35 -28.77 20.23
CA TRP A 85 1.75 -29.70 19.19
C TRP A 85 3.08 -29.32 18.56
N ALA A 86 3.93 -30.32 18.31
CA ALA A 86 5.15 -30.13 17.54
C ALA A 86 4.80 -29.68 16.11
N GLY A 87 5.21 -28.47 15.72
CA GLY A 87 4.93 -27.89 14.40
C GLY A 87 4.59 -26.41 14.48
N HIS A 88 3.87 -25.90 13.48
CA HIS A 88 3.50 -24.49 13.33
C HIS A 88 1.99 -24.29 13.44
N TYR A 89 1.39 -24.75 14.54
CA TYR A 89 -0.07 -24.73 14.77
C TYR A 89 -0.57 -23.51 15.55
N GLY A 90 0.34 -22.62 15.97
CA GLY A 90 0.02 -21.44 16.75
C GLY A 90 -0.67 -20.34 15.95
N ILE A 91 -0.81 -19.18 16.59
CA ILE A 91 -1.39 -18.00 15.95
C ILE A 91 -0.57 -17.56 14.73
N ARG A 92 -1.27 -17.17 13.67
CA ARG A 92 -0.66 -16.56 12.48
C ARG A 92 -0.65 -15.05 12.66
N VAL A 93 0.49 -14.39 12.44
CA VAL A 93 0.64 -12.92 12.57
C VAL A 93 1.24 -12.30 11.30
N THR A 94 0.81 -11.09 10.95
CA THR A 94 1.31 -10.37 9.78
C THR A 94 1.06 -8.86 9.87
N ASN A 95 1.66 -8.10 8.95
CA ASN A 95 1.38 -6.68 8.72
C ASN A 95 1.48 -5.80 10.00
N SER A 96 2.45 -6.11 10.85
CA SER A 96 2.80 -5.30 12.02
C SER A 96 3.33 -3.95 11.58
N SER A 97 2.83 -2.86 12.19
CA SER A 97 3.19 -1.50 11.79
C SER A 97 3.35 -0.60 13.01
N VAL A 98 4.32 0.31 12.91
CA VAL A 98 4.48 1.46 13.79
C VAL A 98 4.59 2.69 12.90
N VAL A 99 3.66 3.64 13.07
CA VAL A 99 3.60 4.85 12.27
C VAL A 99 3.49 6.05 13.19
N ILE A 100 4.33 7.06 12.96
CA ILE A 100 4.38 8.30 13.73
C ILE A 100 3.70 9.39 12.91
N TYR A 101 2.73 10.08 13.52
CA TYR A 101 1.97 11.17 12.92
C TYR A 101 2.13 12.46 13.73
N PRO A 102 2.02 13.64 13.11
CA PRO A 102 1.93 14.91 13.84
C PRO A 102 0.83 14.89 14.93
N ALA A 103 1.06 15.65 16.01
CA ALA A 103 0.21 15.67 17.22
C ALA A 103 -1.02 16.58 17.12
N ASP A 104 -1.12 17.39 16.07
CA ASP A 104 -2.17 18.39 15.86
C ASP A 104 -3.47 17.76 15.31
N GLU A 105 -4.50 18.59 15.09
CA GLU A 105 -5.81 18.17 14.55
C GLU A 105 -5.70 17.44 13.19
N SER A 106 -4.56 17.57 12.52
CA SER A 106 -4.20 16.79 11.34
C SER A 106 -4.26 15.28 11.58
N PHE A 107 -4.17 14.78 12.81
CA PHE A 107 -4.32 13.34 13.08
C PHE A 107 -5.70 12.78 12.67
N SER A 108 -6.78 13.54 12.91
CA SER A 108 -8.13 13.11 12.52
C SER A 108 -8.30 13.08 11.00
N LEU A 109 -7.65 14.04 10.31
CA LEU A 109 -7.58 14.09 8.86
C LEU A 109 -6.69 12.97 8.30
N THR A 110 -5.53 12.69 8.89
CA THR A 110 -4.49 11.79 8.34
C THR A 110 -4.72 10.30 8.59
N ASN A 111 -5.67 9.93 9.45
CA ASN A 111 -5.90 8.52 9.84
C ASN A 111 -7.26 7.98 9.37
N ARG A 112 -7.67 8.31 8.14
CA ARG A 112 -8.85 7.73 7.46
C ARG A 112 -8.52 7.31 6.03
N ASN A 113 -9.27 6.33 5.51
CA ASN A 113 -9.15 5.96 4.10
C ASN A 113 -9.91 6.98 3.23
N LEU A 114 -9.22 7.57 2.25
CA LEU A 114 -9.80 8.57 1.35
C LEU A 114 -10.51 7.93 0.15
N LEU A 115 -10.17 6.69 -0.21
CA LEU A 115 -10.87 5.94 -1.26
C LEU A 115 -12.30 5.64 -0.84
N LYS A 116 -13.25 5.90 -1.74
CA LYS A 116 -14.65 5.53 -1.54
C LYS A 116 -14.85 4.07 -1.94
N ASN A 117 -15.73 3.38 -1.22
CA ASN A 117 -16.10 1.99 -1.48
C ASN A 117 -14.88 1.06 -1.77
N PRO A 118 -13.87 0.99 -0.87
CA PRO A 118 -12.66 0.19 -1.11
C PRO A 118 -12.90 -1.32 -1.03
N VAL A 119 -14.01 -1.77 -0.44
CA VAL A 119 -14.33 -3.20 -0.17
C VAL A 119 -15.52 -3.73 -0.98
N ALA A 120 -15.91 -3.04 -2.07
CA ALA A 120 -16.98 -3.47 -2.97
C ALA A 120 -18.38 -3.65 -2.31
N GLN A 121 -18.63 -2.99 -1.18
CA GLN A 121 -19.91 -3.11 -0.47
C GLN A 121 -21.07 -2.50 -1.27
N GLU A 122 -20.79 -1.40 -1.99
CA GLU A 122 -21.73 -0.68 -2.85
C GLU A 122 -21.49 -0.97 -4.35
N GLY A 123 -21.06 -2.19 -4.68
CA GLY A 123 -20.74 -2.56 -6.07
C GLY A 123 -19.53 -1.77 -6.58
N LEU A 124 -19.63 -1.19 -7.77
CA LEU A 124 -18.59 -0.32 -8.38
C LEU A 124 -18.78 1.18 -8.09
N LYS A 125 -19.75 1.56 -7.24
CA LYS A 125 -20.02 2.97 -6.94
C LYS A 125 -18.79 3.66 -6.39
N GLY A 126 -18.52 4.89 -6.87
CA GLY A 126 -17.37 5.69 -6.49
C GLY A 126 -16.09 5.38 -7.29
N TRP A 127 -16.09 4.36 -8.15
CA TRP A 127 -14.97 4.06 -9.06
C TRP A 127 -15.31 4.47 -10.48
N GLU A 128 -14.36 5.12 -11.16
CA GLU A 128 -14.42 5.35 -12.60
C GLU A 128 -13.84 4.13 -13.32
N ILE A 129 -14.59 3.56 -14.26
CA ILE A 129 -14.17 2.36 -14.99
C ILE A 129 -13.43 2.79 -16.26
N VAL A 130 -12.10 2.69 -16.23
CA VAL A 130 -11.22 3.08 -17.33
C VAL A 130 -11.18 2.00 -18.43
N ALA A 131 -11.26 0.73 -18.04
CA ALA A 131 -11.34 -0.40 -18.97
C ALA A 131 -12.18 -1.53 -18.38
N ASN A 132 -12.94 -2.20 -19.23
CA ASN A 132 -13.92 -3.19 -18.78
C ASN A 132 -14.00 -4.39 -19.74
N GLY A 133 -12.84 -4.98 -20.03
CA GLY A 133 -12.73 -6.09 -20.98
C GLY A 133 -13.40 -7.38 -20.51
N GLY A 134 -13.59 -8.32 -21.44
CA GLY A 134 -14.26 -9.60 -21.17
C GLY A 134 -15.70 -9.42 -20.67
N ASP A 135 -16.07 -10.23 -19.69
CA ASP A 135 -17.35 -10.18 -18.96
C ASP A 135 -17.42 -9.04 -17.93
N ARG A 136 -16.50 -8.06 -18.00
CA ARG A 136 -16.48 -6.84 -17.21
C ARG A 136 -16.11 -7.05 -15.73
N TRP A 137 -15.96 -5.96 -15.00
CA TRP A 137 -15.83 -5.93 -13.55
C TRP A 137 -17.11 -6.43 -12.90
N VAL A 138 -16.95 -7.37 -11.97
CA VAL A 138 -18.02 -7.80 -11.07
C VAL A 138 -17.57 -7.67 -9.63
N THR A 139 -18.52 -7.73 -8.70
CA THR A 139 -18.23 -7.80 -7.27
C THR A 139 -18.73 -9.11 -6.71
N GLU A 140 -17.88 -9.83 -6.00
CA GLU A 140 -18.21 -11.14 -5.45
C GLU A 140 -18.01 -11.19 -3.94
N GLY A 141 -18.69 -12.13 -3.28
CA GLY A 141 -18.37 -12.47 -1.89
C GLY A 141 -17.00 -13.15 -1.83
N ASN A 142 -16.15 -12.71 -0.91
CA ASN A 142 -14.83 -13.30 -0.72
C ASN A 142 -14.99 -14.74 -0.20
N LYS A 143 -14.48 -15.71 -0.97
CA LYS A 143 -14.51 -17.14 -0.64
C LYS A 143 -13.34 -17.59 0.24
N THR A 144 -12.42 -16.68 0.57
CA THR A 144 -11.18 -17.00 1.32
C THR A 144 -11.17 -16.38 2.72
N THR A 145 -10.35 -16.94 3.62
CA THR A 145 -10.16 -16.46 4.99
C THR A 145 -9.35 -15.17 5.03
N PHE A 146 -9.93 -14.07 4.58
CA PHE A 146 -9.38 -12.72 4.72
C PHE A 146 -10.53 -11.77 5.14
N PRO A 147 -10.29 -10.75 6.00
CA PRO A 147 -11.30 -9.92 6.66
C PRO A 147 -12.19 -9.08 5.76
N VAL A 148 -12.02 -9.19 4.45
CA VAL A 148 -12.88 -8.52 3.49
C VAL A 148 -13.94 -9.50 3.03
N THR A 149 -15.22 -9.16 3.19
CA THR A 149 -16.36 -10.04 2.85
C THR A 149 -16.74 -9.97 1.37
N LYS A 150 -16.33 -8.92 0.66
CA LYS A 150 -16.55 -8.72 -0.78
C LYS A 150 -15.30 -8.20 -1.48
N CYS A 151 -15.13 -8.51 -2.74
CA CYS A 151 -14.01 -8.00 -3.55
C CYS A 151 -14.45 -7.65 -4.98
N PHE A 152 -13.58 -6.93 -5.68
CA PHE A 152 -13.72 -6.68 -7.11
C PHE A 152 -13.03 -7.80 -7.89
N VAL A 153 -13.70 -8.31 -8.92
CA VAL A 153 -13.20 -9.41 -9.76
C VAL A 153 -13.12 -8.93 -11.21
N THR A 154 -11.95 -9.10 -11.80
CA THR A 154 -11.67 -8.81 -13.20
C THR A 154 -12.03 -9.99 -14.09
N SER A 155 -12.23 -9.71 -15.38
CA SER A 155 -12.52 -10.73 -16.38
C SER A 155 -11.31 -11.00 -17.28
N CYS A 156 -11.55 -11.68 -18.41
CA CYS A 156 -10.51 -12.14 -19.30
C CYS A 156 -9.81 -11.06 -20.13
N GLY A 157 -10.49 -9.94 -20.32
CA GLY A 157 -9.89 -8.74 -20.92
C GLY A 157 -9.35 -7.78 -19.87
N LEU A 158 -8.65 -6.75 -20.34
CA LEU A 158 -8.13 -5.69 -19.50
C LEU A 158 -9.25 -5.01 -18.72
N CYS A 159 -9.16 -5.09 -17.39
CA CYS A 159 -10.07 -4.42 -16.47
C CYS A 159 -9.28 -3.37 -15.68
N LEU A 160 -9.65 -2.10 -15.85
CA LEU A 160 -9.07 -0.96 -15.15
C LEU A 160 -10.16 -0.17 -14.43
N LYS A 161 -9.88 0.24 -13.19
CA LYS A 161 -10.71 1.19 -12.44
C LYS A 161 -9.84 2.20 -11.72
N GLU A 162 -10.34 3.42 -11.55
CA GLU A 162 -9.63 4.50 -10.89
C GLU A 162 -10.49 5.35 -9.95
N GLN A 163 -9.82 6.06 -9.04
CA GLN A 163 -10.39 7.13 -8.23
C GLN A 163 -9.42 8.30 -8.17
N LEU A 164 -9.93 9.49 -8.52
CA LEU A 164 -9.24 10.76 -8.35
C LEU A 164 -9.66 11.39 -7.02
N ILE A 165 -8.69 11.60 -6.12
CA ILE A 165 -8.91 12.18 -4.79
C ILE A 165 -8.48 13.65 -4.81
N ASP A 166 -9.42 14.54 -4.49
CA ASP A 166 -9.18 15.96 -4.29
C ASP A 166 -8.80 16.21 -2.83
N LEU A 167 -7.50 16.36 -2.56
CA LEU A 167 -6.99 16.48 -1.20
C LEU A 167 -7.48 17.75 -0.51
N LYS A 168 -7.67 18.85 -1.25
CA LYS A 168 -8.19 20.11 -0.71
C LYS A 168 -9.63 19.94 -0.21
N LYS A 169 -10.49 19.28 -1.00
CA LYS A 169 -11.86 18.94 -0.57
C LYS A 169 -11.91 17.96 0.59
N GLU A 170 -10.91 17.09 0.71
CA GLU A 170 -10.79 16.15 1.84
C GLU A 170 -10.17 16.80 3.10
N GLY A 171 -9.90 18.11 3.07
CA GLY A 171 -9.45 18.90 4.22
C GLY A 171 -7.94 19.13 4.30
N TYR A 172 -7.17 18.67 3.30
CA TYR A 172 -5.73 18.90 3.24
C TYR A 172 -5.46 20.16 2.41
N GLY A 173 -5.42 21.31 3.09
CA GLY A 173 -5.17 22.60 2.47
C GLY A 173 -3.78 22.73 1.84
N ASP A 174 -3.64 23.67 0.91
CA ASP A 174 -2.44 23.88 0.12
C ASP A 174 -1.18 24.06 0.98
N ALA A 175 -1.23 24.89 2.05
CA ALA A 175 -0.09 25.09 2.94
C ALA A 175 0.38 23.79 3.65
N LEU A 176 -0.54 22.89 3.99
CA LEU A 176 -0.21 21.58 4.57
C LEU A 176 0.50 20.71 3.52
N MET A 177 -0.07 20.64 2.31
CA MET A 177 0.46 19.80 1.24
C MET A 177 1.79 20.32 0.69
N ASP A 178 1.99 21.65 0.63
CA ASP A 178 3.18 22.26 0.04
C ASP A 178 4.34 22.40 1.04
N GLN A 179 4.05 22.83 2.27
CA GLN A 179 5.09 23.15 3.26
C GLN A 179 5.42 21.97 4.17
N GLN A 180 4.39 21.26 4.66
CA GLN A 180 4.59 20.15 5.60
C GLN A 180 4.77 18.83 4.87
N GLN A 181 4.15 18.67 3.68
CA GLN A 181 4.31 17.52 2.81
C GLN A 181 4.14 16.20 3.58
N PRO A 182 2.94 15.93 4.13
CA PRO A 182 2.72 14.78 4.99
C PRO A 182 2.92 13.46 4.23
N HIS A 183 3.35 12.43 4.94
CA HIS A 183 3.49 11.10 4.36
C HIS A 183 2.14 10.57 3.84
N ILE A 184 2.09 10.17 2.57
CA ILE A 184 0.91 9.56 1.98
C ILE A 184 1.11 8.04 1.96
N LYS A 185 0.29 7.31 2.74
CA LYS A 185 0.31 5.85 2.77
C LYS A 185 -0.68 5.30 1.74
N ILE A 186 -0.16 4.50 0.82
CA ILE A 186 -0.91 3.74 -0.17
C ILE A 186 -0.85 2.26 0.22
N SER A 187 -1.99 1.59 0.19
CA SER A 187 -2.03 0.13 0.30
C SER A 187 -3.17 -0.45 -0.51
N ASP A 188 -2.93 -1.59 -1.14
CA ASP A 188 -3.97 -2.41 -1.76
C ASP A 188 -3.75 -3.89 -1.49
N TRP A 189 -4.84 -4.66 -1.54
CA TRP A 189 -4.85 -6.10 -1.37
C TRP A 189 -5.33 -6.77 -2.65
N TYR A 190 -4.62 -7.79 -3.09
CA TYR A 190 -4.94 -8.53 -4.31
C TYR A 190 -4.70 -10.03 -4.13
N THR A 191 -5.49 -10.82 -4.85
CA THR A 191 -5.37 -12.28 -4.92
C THR A 191 -5.96 -12.78 -6.24
N THR A 192 -5.86 -14.07 -6.51
CA THR A 192 -6.37 -14.70 -7.73
C THR A 192 -7.16 -15.96 -7.43
N LEU A 193 -7.96 -16.37 -8.41
CA LEU A 193 -8.45 -17.74 -8.47
C LEU A 193 -7.31 -18.67 -8.91
N SER A 194 -7.34 -19.92 -8.44
CA SER A 194 -6.28 -20.90 -8.70
C SER A 194 -6.40 -21.59 -10.07
N ASP A 195 -7.51 -21.41 -10.77
CA ASP A 195 -7.86 -22.14 -12.01
C ASP A 195 -7.39 -21.44 -13.29
N CYS A 196 -6.90 -20.21 -13.20
CA CYS A 196 -6.41 -19.41 -14.33
C CYS A 196 -5.15 -18.61 -13.98
N GLY A 197 -4.35 -18.33 -15.01
CA GLY A 197 -3.23 -17.38 -14.89
C GLY A 197 -3.77 -15.95 -14.98
N SER A 198 -3.21 -15.05 -14.19
CA SER A 198 -3.62 -13.64 -14.16
C SER A 198 -2.46 -12.71 -13.88
N GLU A 199 -2.60 -11.45 -14.28
CA GLU A 199 -1.65 -10.37 -13.96
C GLU A 199 -2.31 -9.31 -13.09
N TYR A 200 -1.60 -8.78 -12.09
CA TYR A 200 -2.01 -7.64 -11.29
C TYR A 200 -0.98 -6.51 -11.42
N GLN A 201 -1.46 -5.28 -11.50
CA GLN A 201 -0.68 -4.05 -11.48
C GLN A 201 -1.48 -2.94 -10.80
N ILE A 202 -0.79 -2.10 -10.06
CA ILE A 202 -1.33 -0.87 -9.47
C ILE A 202 -0.46 0.27 -9.94
N CYS A 203 -1.02 1.47 -9.91
CA CYS A 203 -0.20 2.64 -9.71
C CYS A 203 -0.95 3.76 -9.05
N VAL A 204 -0.16 4.63 -8.46
CA VAL A 204 -0.62 5.83 -7.83
C VAL A 204 0.19 7.01 -8.33
N GLU A 205 -0.49 8.05 -8.73
CA GLU A 205 0.12 9.31 -9.16
C GLU A 205 -0.29 10.43 -8.22
N LEU A 206 0.70 11.14 -7.70
CA LEU A 206 0.48 12.46 -7.10
C LEU A 206 0.49 13.48 -8.24
N LEU A 207 -0.58 14.24 -8.40
CA LEU A 207 -0.74 15.20 -9.48
C LEU A 207 -0.69 16.63 -8.95
N ASP A 208 -0.20 17.56 -9.76
CA ASP A 208 -0.29 19.00 -9.52
C ASP A 208 -1.68 19.57 -9.89
N GLU A 209 -1.83 20.90 -9.75
CA GLU A 209 -3.05 21.62 -10.12
C GLU A 209 -3.48 21.41 -11.58
N LYS A 210 -2.51 21.20 -12.46
CA LYS A 210 -2.71 20.98 -13.90
C LYS A 210 -2.92 19.49 -14.22
N ARG A 211 -3.10 18.64 -13.21
CA ARG A 211 -3.23 17.17 -13.29
C ARG A 211 -2.01 16.50 -13.92
N LYS A 212 -0.83 17.11 -13.80
CA LYS A 212 0.42 16.51 -14.25
C LYS A 212 1.03 15.69 -13.10
N PRO A 213 1.54 14.47 -13.36
CA PRO A 213 2.23 13.69 -12.34
C PRO A 213 3.47 14.41 -11.78
N ILE A 214 3.46 14.63 -10.47
CA ILE A 214 4.60 15.06 -9.64
C ILE A 214 5.41 13.83 -9.23
N SER A 215 4.72 12.75 -8.86
CA SER A 215 5.33 11.49 -8.42
C SER A 215 4.45 10.32 -8.84
N THR A 216 5.08 9.24 -9.30
CA THR A 216 4.40 8.04 -9.77
C THR A 216 4.95 6.83 -9.03
N PHE A 217 4.06 6.08 -8.37
CA PHE A 217 4.35 4.78 -7.79
C PHE A 217 3.70 3.70 -8.63
N GLN A 218 4.49 2.99 -9.44
CA GLN A 218 4.04 1.88 -10.26
C GLN A 218 5.00 0.70 -10.08
N PRO A 219 4.72 -0.25 -9.17
CA PRO A 219 5.53 -1.45 -9.03
C PRO A 219 5.45 -2.32 -10.29
N GLU A 220 6.40 -3.25 -10.42
CA GLU A 220 6.38 -4.27 -11.46
C GLU A 220 5.08 -5.09 -11.40
N LYS A 221 4.65 -5.54 -12.59
CA LYS A 221 3.47 -6.40 -12.71
C LYS A 221 3.71 -7.70 -11.93
N VAL A 222 2.68 -8.14 -11.21
CA VAL A 222 2.67 -9.43 -10.53
C VAL A 222 1.97 -10.44 -11.42
N PHE A 223 2.63 -11.55 -11.72
CA PHE A 223 2.07 -12.64 -12.52
C PHE A 223 1.74 -13.84 -11.64
N PHE A 224 0.59 -14.43 -11.90
CA PHE A 224 0.06 -15.57 -11.18
C PHE A 224 -0.08 -16.77 -12.11
N GLN A 225 0.40 -17.93 -11.64
CA GLN A 225 0.40 -19.16 -12.42
C GLN A 225 -0.89 -19.94 -12.18
N LYS A 226 -1.44 -20.47 -13.28
CA LYS A 226 -2.55 -21.41 -13.23
C LYS A 226 -2.18 -22.64 -12.38
N GLY A 227 -3.14 -23.12 -11.59
CA GLY A 227 -2.99 -24.29 -10.73
C GLY A 227 -2.37 -23.99 -9.37
N THR A 228 -1.97 -22.74 -9.10
CA THR A 228 -1.38 -22.34 -7.81
C THR A 228 -2.38 -21.55 -6.99
N ILE A 229 -2.50 -21.88 -5.70
CA ILE A 229 -3.32 -21.12 -4.76
C ILE A 229 -2.45 -20.01 -4.17
N TYR A 230 -2.84 -18.76 -4.45
CA TYR A 230 -2.18 -17.60 -3.87
C TYR A 230 -3.01 -17.06 -2.71
N PRO A 231 -2.41 -16.87 -1.51
CA PRO A 231 -3.08 -16.12 -0.46
C PRO A 231 -3.18 -14.64 -0.86
N TRP A 232 -4.08 -13.89 -0.22
CA TRP A 232 -4.11 -12.44 -0.33
C TRP A 232 -2.74 -11.84 -0.03
N ARG A 233 -2.29 -10.97 -0.92
CA ARG A 233 -1.04 -10.22 -0.79
C ARG A 233 -1.35 -8.74 -0.69
N GLN A 234 -0.54 -8.05 0.10
CA GLN A 234 -0.62 -6.60 0.21
C GLN A 234 0.53 -5.96 -0.56
N VAL A 235 0.21 -4.95 -1.36
CA VAL A 235 1.17 -3.94 -1.79
C VAL A 235 0.99 -2.72 -0.88
N CYS A 236 2.07 -2.21 -0.31
CA CYS A 236 2.04 -1.03 0.55
C CYS A 236 3.24 -0.14 0.26
N ARG A 237 3.00 1.17 0.12
CA ARG A 237 4.04 2.17 -0.08
C ARG A 237 3.70 3.42 0.73
N ILE A 238 4.71 3.97 1.40
CA ILE A 238 4.63 5.33 1.93
C ILE A 238 5.37 6.21 0.93
N ILE A 239 4.67 7.19 0.35
CA ILE A 239 5.28 8.22 -0.46
C ILE A 239 5.76 9.31 0.50
N LEU A 240 7.08 9.47 0.58
CA LEU A 240 7.72 10.56 1.29
C LEU A 240 7.78 11.74 0.34
N THR A 241 6.95 12.74 0.55
CA THR A 241 7.09 14.05 -0.08
C THR A 241 8.20 14.78 0.66
N VAL A 242 9.45 14.63 0.22
CA VAL A 242 10.54 15.50 0.65
C VAL A 242 11.32 15.91 -0.58
N GLN A 243 11.05 17.12 -1.08
CA GLN A 243 12.07 17.91 -1.75
C GLN A 243 12.19 19.24 -1.01
N LEU A 244 13.26 19.35 -0.21
CA LEU A 244 13.74 20.63 0.30
C LEU A 244 14.15 21.48 -0.92
N PHE A 245 13.31 22.43 -1.32
CA PHE A 245 13.76 23.53 -2.15
C PHE A 245 14.32 24.64 -1.22
N PRO A 246 15.50 25.21 -1.52
CA PRO A 246 16.03 26.31 -0.74
C PRO A 246 15.12 27.54 -0.86
N CYS A 247 14.81 28.14 0.28
CA CYS A 247 14.03 29.36 0.40
C CYS A 247 14.46 30.45 -0.58
N ASN A 248 13.57 30.83 -1.48
CA ASN A 248 13.22 32.21 -1.84
C ASN A 248 12.37 32.18 -3.12
N CYS A 249 11.05 32.22 -2.99
CA CYS A 249 10.14 32.98 -3.86
C CYS A 249 8.69 32.82 -3.39
N GLN A 250 7.91 33.84 -3.71
CA GLN A 250 6.58 34.12 -3.18
C GLN A 250 5.58 32.97 -3.37
N SER A 251 4.71 32.84 -2.36
CA SER A 251 3.50 32.01 -2.25
C SER A 251 2.92 31.52 -3.57
N LEU A 252 3.23 30.29 -3.93
CA LEU A 252 2.49 29.49 -4.91
C LEU A 252 1.95 28.28 -4.17
N THR A 253 0.67 28.34 -3.83
CA THR A 253 -0.13 27.23 -3.31
C THR A 253 -0.46 26.28 -4.45
N VAL A 254 -0.13 24.99 -4.31
CA VAL A 254 -0.34 23.98 -5.35
C VAL A 254 -1.31 22.91 -4.83
N PRO A 255 -2.54 22.81 -5.34
CA PRO A 255 -3.40 21.68 -5.00
C PRO A 255 -2.78 20.38 -5.52
N VAL A 256 -2.67 19.39 -4.62
CA VAL A 256 -2.17 18.04 -4.94
C VAL A 256 -3.36 17.09 -5.08
N PHE A 257 -3.40 16.29 -6.14
CA PHE A 257 -4.40 15.23 -6.33
C PHE A 257 -3.73 13.86 -6.21
N VAL A 258 -4.50 12.82 -5.87
CA VAL A 258 -4.04 11.43 -5.93
C VAL A 258 -4.90 10.66 -6.91
N LEU A 259 -4.30 10.14 -7.98
CA LEU A 259 -4.95 9.21 -8.90
C LEU A 259 -4.47 7.80 -8.60
N VAL A 260 -5.39 6.88 -8.30
CA VAL A 260 -5.07 5.46 -8.09
C VAL A 260 -5.66 4.64 -9.21
N TYR A 261 -4.83 3.94 -9.98
CA TYR A 261 -5.25 3.01 -11.02
C TYR A 261 -4.93 1.55 -10.67
N PHE A 262 -5.86 0.66 -11.02
CA PHE A 262 -5.69 -0.79 -10.90
C PHE A 262 -5.77 -1.42 -12.26
N ARG A 263 -4.83 -2.32 -12.56
CA ARG A 263 -4.77 -3.12 -13.77
C ARG A 263 -4.75 -4.60 -13.45
N CYS A 264 -5.66 -5.35 -14.07
CA CYS A 264 -5.58 -6.79 -14.07
C CYS A 264 -6.17 -7.37 -15.37
N SER A 265 -5.56 -8.45 -15.87
CA SER A 265 -5.96 -9.18 -17.08
C SER A 265 -5.69 -10.68 -16.87
N THR A 266 -6.52 -11.56 -17.41
CA THR A 266 -6.20 -13.00 -17.47
C THR A 266 -5.63 -13.34 -18.84
N SER A 267 -4.61 -14.19 -18.92
CA SER A 267 -4.17 -14.72 -20.21
C SER A 267 -5.04 -15.91 -20.62
N LEU A 268 -6.01 -15.68 -21.51
CA LEU A 268 -6.55 -16.76 -22.34
C LEU A 268 -5.66 -16.83 -23.58
N GLY A 269 -4.88 -17.90 -23.68
CA GLY A 269 -3.81 -18.05 -24.64
C GLY A 269 -4.26 -17.83 -26.09
N ILE A 270 -3.62 -16.88 -26.76
CA ILE A 270 -3.50 -16.78 -28.22
C ILE A 270 -2.09 -16.25 -28.52
N MET A 271 -1.46 -16.87 -29.52
CA MET A 271 -0.07 -16.78 -29.96
C MET A 271 0.49 -15.35 -30.07
N ASP A 272 1.77 -15.21 -29.76
CA ASP A 272 2.61 -14.08 -30.10
C ASP A 272 2.47 -13.74 -31.60
N LEU A 273 1.95 -12.54 -31.89
CA LEU A 273 2.15 -11.86 -33.16
C LEU A 273 3.09 -10.69 -32.88
N GLU A 274 4.39 -10.93 -33.07
CA GLU A 274 5.40 -9.88 -33.14
C GLU A 274 5.02 -8.91 -34.27
N PHE A 275 4.52 -7.73 -33.92
CA PHE A 275 4.57 -6.58 -34.83
C PHE A 275 5.94 -5.93 -34.69
N GLY A 276 6.87 -6.36 -35.54
CA GLY A 276 8.12 -5.66 -35.78
C GLY A 276 7.85 -4.28 -36.38
N LEU A 277 8.08 -3.23 -35.60
CA LEU A 277 8.15 -1.86 -36.11
C LEU A 277 9.55 -1.62 -36.68
N SER A 278 9.66 -1.75 -38.00
CA SER A 278 10.79 -1.25 -38.79
C SER A 278 10.77 0.28 -38.77
N VAL A 279 11.81 0.91 -38.20
CA VAL A 279 12.06 2.33 -38.38
C VAL A 279 13.28 2.47 -39.28
N SER A 280 13.04 2.92 -40.52
CA SER A 280 14.10 3.35 -41.45
C SER A 280 14.74 4.64 -40.95
N LEU A 281 16.04 4.58 -40.66
CA LEU A 281 16.88 5.76 -40.42
C LEU A 281 17.68 6.06 -41.69
N THR A 282 17.39 7.17 -42.35
CA THR A 282 18.22 7.72 -43.42
C THR A 282 19.47 8.37 -42.81
N VAL A 283 20.62 8.03 -43.40
CA VAL A 283 21.99 8.28 -42.92
C VAL A 283 22.38 9.77 -42.93
N GLY A 284 23.01 10.24 -41.85
CA GLY A 284 23.92 11.38 -41.84
C GLY A 284 25.26 10.98 -41.21
N ARG A 285 26.33 10.96 -42.02
CA ARG A 285 27.73 10.65 -41.62
C ARG A 285 28.22 11.58 -40.51
N ILE A 286 28.97 11.06 -39.54
CA ILE A 286 30.39 11.43 -39.26
C ILE A 286 31.07 10.40 -38.31
N GLN A 287 32.15 9.87 -38.87
CA GLN A 287 33.39 9.24 -38.41
C GLN A 287 33.64 8.84 -36.93
N ASN A 288 33.97 7.54 -36.78
CA ASN A 288 34.97 6.89 -35.93
C ASN A 288 35.16 7.36 -34.48
N PHE A 289 34.80 6.53 -33.49
CA PHE A 289 35.69 6.17 -32.38
C PHE A 289 35.33 4.80 -31.77
N ARG A 290 36.35 4.13 -31.22
CA ARG A 290 36.51 2.69 -30.97
C ARG A 290 35.62 2.12 -29.86
N LYS A 291 35.30 0.82 -29.98
CA LYS A 291 34.74 -0.07 -28.94
C LYS A 291 35.53 0.01 -27.62
N ALA A 292 34.83 0.19 -26.51
CA ALA A 292 35.23 -0.32 -25.20
C ALA A 292 33.97 -0.67 -24.37
N ASN A 293 33.97 -1.87 -23.78
CA ASN A 293 32.99 -2.39 -22.84
C ASN A 293 32.87 -1.50 -21.59
N MET A 294 31.64 -1.23 -21.10
CA MET A 294 31.22 -1.40 -19.70
C MET A 294 29.89 -0.69 -19.38
N GLU A 295 29.07 -1.42 -18.62
CA GLU A 295 28.05 -0.98 -17.65
C GLU A 295 26.91 -0.04 -18.11
N TYR A 296 25.70 -0.60 -18.15
CA TYR A 296 24.44 0.15 -18.12
C TYR A 296 24.31 0.92 -16.80
N ARG A 297 24.76 2.18 -16.78
CA ARG A 297 24.27 3.20 -15.86
C ARG A 297 23.37 4.15 -16.62
N SER A 298 22.12 4.25 -16.18
CA SER A 298 21.11 5.16 -16.73
C SER A 298 21.59 6.61 -16.62
N LEU A 299 21.93 7.22 -17.75
CA LEU A 299 22.22 8.66 -17.87
C LEU A 299 20.90 9.42 -17.91
N ILE A 300 20.65 10.31 -16.96
CA ILE A 300 19.56 11.30 -17.04
C ILE A 300 20.09 12.50 -17.83
N VAL A 301 19.62 12.68 -19.07
CA VAL A 301 19.88 13.86 -19.88
C VAL A 301 18.83 14.92 -19.55
N VAL A 302 19.25 16.04 -18.96
CA VAL A 302 18.41 17.21 -18.72
C VAL A 302 18.43 18.10 -19.96
N TRP A 303 17.27 18.26 -20.62
CA TRP A 303 17.08 19.32 -21.61
C TRP A 303 16.67 20.61 -20.90
N ARG A 304 17.41 21.70 -21.14
CA ARG A 304 16.97 23.07 -20.89
C ARG A 304 16.64 23.71 -22.23
N SER A 305 15.40 24.15 -22.42
CA SER A 305 15.05 25.12 -23.46
C SER A 305 15.47 26.51 -22.97
N VAL A 306 16.15 27.27 -23.83
CA VAL A 306 16.39 28.71 -23.67
C VAL A 306 15.10 29.45 -24.04
#